data_AF-A0A0P6Z1Y2-F1
#
_entry.id   AF-A0A0P6Z1Y2-F1
#
_cell.length_a   1.000
_cell.length_b   1.000
_cell.length_c   1.000
_cell.angle_alpha   90.00
_cell.angle_beta   90.00
_cell.angle_gamma   90.00
#
_symmetry.space_group_name_H-M   'P 1'
#
loop_
_entity.id
_entity.type
_entity.pdbx_description
1 polymer ?
#
loop_
_entity_poly.entity_id
_entity_poly.type
_entity_poly.pdbx_seq_one_letter_code
_entity_poly.pdbx_strand_id
1 'polypeptide(L)'
;MGAFNTFHLQAPCLVCGTEIPLVLQFKYAENWQYEYKLNDQLRWNSRYPRSNDGTPGMKHVVISAISEDCPVCKHDGDDYLIHVYNDILTSIEPDDQRYNFFEAQRDYFVLAE
;
A
#
# COMPACT_ATOMS: atom_id res chain seq x y z
N MET A 1 16.89 -7.20 -4.41
CA MET A 1 16.38 -5.82 -4.29
C MET A 1 15.12 -5.74 -5.13
N GLY A 2 13.94 -5.76 -4.50
CA GLY A 2 12.67 -5.60 -5.21
C GLY A 2 12.34 -4.12 -5.31
N ALA A 3 11.83 -3.68 -6.46
CA ALA A 3 11.22 -2.35 -6.56
C ALA A 3 9.86 -2.38 -5.84
N PHE A 4 9.59 -1.33 -5.07
CA PHE A 4 8.32 -1.08 -4.39
C PHE A 4 7.92 0.37 -4.65
N ASN A 5 6.65 0.70 -4.48
CA ASN A 5 6.16 2.07 -4.48
C ASN A 5 5.96 2.54 -3.03
N THR A 6 5.91 3.85 -2.83
CA THR A 6 5.67 4.46 -1.51
C THR A 6 4.39 5.28 -1.53
N PHE A 7 3.64 5.25 -0.43
CA PHE A 7 2.46 6.06 -0.20
C PHE A 7 2.69 6.92 1.05
N HIS A 8 2.66 8.24 0.86
CA HIS A 8 2.96 9.25 1.87
C HIS A 8 1.69 9.93 2.37
N LEU A 9 1.47 9.93 3.67
CA LEU A 9 0.35 10.63 4.32
C LEU A 9 0.67 11.02 5.76
N GLN A 10 -0.19 11.82 6.38
CA GLN A 10 -0.12 12.09 7.83
C GLN A 10 -1.07 11.15 8.55
N ALA A 11 -0.56 10.47 9.58
CA ALA A 11 -1.34 9.60 10.44
C ALA A 11 -0.72 9.51 11.84
N PRO A 12 -1.51 9.25 12.90
CA PRO A 12 -0.97 8.98 14.21
C PRO A 12 -0.24 7.63 14.23
N CYS A 13 0.94 7.59 14.84
CA CYS A 13 1.62 6.34 15.14
C CYS A 13 0.77 5.47 16.07
N LEU A 14 0.57 4.19 15.73
CA LEU A 14 -0.26 3.26 16.51
C LEU A 14 0.27 3.03 17.93
N VAL A 15 1.57 3.25 18.17
CA VAL A 15 2.21 3.02 19.47
C VAL A 15 2.24 4.27 20.34
N CYS A 16 2.72 5.41 19.82
CA CYS A 16 2.88 6.63 20.62
C CYS A 16 1.79 7.68 20.41
N GLY A 17 0.88 7.47 19.45
CA GLY A 17 -0.23 8.39 19.14
C GLY A 17 0.19 9.74 18.54
N THR A 18 1.49 9.98 18.30
CA THR A 18 1.97 11.23 17.71
C THR A 18 1.69 11.23 16.21
N GLU A 19 1.18 12.33 15.67
CA GLU A 19 1.06 12.51 14.22
C GLU A 19 2.45 12.55 13.58
N ILE A 20 2.67 11.67 12.61
CA ILE A 20 3.92 11.53 11.89
C ILE A 20 3.69 11.52 10.38
N PRO A 21 4.70 11.91 9.58
CA PRO A 21 4.72 11.60 8.16
C PRO A 21 4.88 10.08 7.99
N LEU A 22 3.76 9.39 7.79
CA LEU A 22 3.71 7.95 7.56
C LEU A 22 4.08 7.66 6.10
N VAL A 23 5.05 6.79 5.91
CA VAL A 23 5.48 6.29 4.60
C VAL A 23 5.18 4.80 4.57
N LEU A 24 4.33 4.38 3.63
CA LEU A 24 3.95 2.99 3.43
C LEU A 24 4.58 2.45 2.15
N GLN A 25 5.31 1.34 2.26
CA GLN A 25 5.89 0.63 1.12
C GLN A 25 4.94 -0.48 0.67
N PHE A 26 4.60 -0.51 -0.62
CA PHE A 26 3.66 -1.49 -1.17
C PHE A 26 4.07 -1.97 -2.57
N LYS A 27 3.51 -3.10 -3.00
CA LYS A 27 3.72 -3.68 -4.34
C LYS A 27 2.40 -3.90 -5.05
N TYR A 28 2.05 -2.94 -5.91
CA TYR A 28 0.86 -3.00 -6.76
C TYR A 28 0.96 -1.94 -7.86
N ALA A 29 0.33 -2.21 -8.99
CA ALA A 29 0.48 -1.46 -10.24
C ALA A 29 1.95 -1.45 -10.71
N GLU A 30 2.37 -0.44 -11.49
CA GLU A 30 3.75 -0.35 -11.95
C GLU A 30 4.71 -0.09 -10.78
N ASN A 31 5.53 -1.09 -10.45
CA ASN A 31 6.53 -1.01 -9.39
C ASN A 31 7.82 -0.33 -9.89
N TRP A 32 7.90 1.00 -9.75
CA TRP A 32 9.03 1.81 -10.23
C TRP A 32 9.53 2.85 -9.22
N GLN A 33 9.37 2.60 -7.92
CA GLN A 33 9.74 3.56 -6.86
C GLN A 33 8.99 4.88 -7.00
N TYR A 34 7.73 4.81 -7.41
CA TYR A 34 6.86 5.98 -7.41
C TYR A 34 6.49 6.36 -5.98
N GLU A 35 6.35 7.67 -5.77
CA GLU A 35 5.89 8.26 -4.52
C GLU A 35 4.48 8.80 -4.75
N TYR A 36 3.52 8.26 -4.01
CA TYR A 36 2.11 8.61 -4.09
C TYR A 36 1.64 9.34 -2.83
N LYS A 37 0.57 10.11 -2.97
CA LYS A 37 -0.18 10.78 -1.90
C LYS A 37 -1.65 10.39 -1.95
N LEU A 38 -2.39 10.86 -0.95
CA LEU A 38 -3.81 10.56 -0.81
C LEU A 38 -4.57 11.11 -2.02
N ASN A 39 -5.43 10.28 -2.60
CA ASN A 39 -6.18 10.51 -3.83
C ASN A 39 -5.34 10.54 -5.11
N ASP A 40 -4.08 10.14 -5.08
CA ASP A 40 -3.33 9.94 -6.32
C ASP A 40 -3.81 8.68 -7.06
N GLN A 41 -3.76 8.76 -8.39
CA GLN A 41 -4.07 7.64 -9.27
C GLN A 41 -2.81 6.80 -9.51
N LEU A 42 -2.96 5.48 -9.42
CA LEU A 42 -1.92 4.50 -9.69
C LEU A 42 -1.49 4.53 -11.15
N ARG A 43 -0.18 4.37 -11.36
CA ARG A 43 0.42 4.29 -12.70
C ARG A 43 0.55 2.84 -13.12
N TRP A 44 0.25 2.58 -14.39
CA TRP A 44 0.22 1.24 -14.96
C TRP A 44 1.20 1.13 -16.12
N ASN A 45 1.95 0.03 -16.17
CA ASN A 45 2.80 -0.30 -17.30
C ASN A 45 2.07 -1.25 -18.24
N SER A 46 1.59 -0.72 -19.37
CA SER A 46 0.95 -1.55 -20.40
C SER A 46 1.94 -2.28 -21.32
N ARG A 47 3.24 -1.94 -21.26
CA ARG A 47 4.27 -2.45 -22.17
C ARG A 47 4.92 -3.74 -21.68
N TYR A 48 5.15 -3.85 -20.36
CA TYR A 48 5.77 -5.02 -19.74
C TYR A 48 5.00 -5.42 -18.46
N PRO A 49 3.74 -5.85 -18.58
CA PRO A 49 2.93 -6.21 -17.43
C PRO A 49 3.51 -7.44 -16.71
N ARG A 50 3.63 -7.38 -15.39
CA ARG A 50 3.99 -8.54 -14.56
C ARG A 50 2.74 -9.13 -13.94
N SER A 51 2.78 -10.44 -13.68
CA SER A 51 1.65 -11.17 -13.07
C SER A 51 1.23 -10.60 -11.71
N ASN A 52 2.15 -9.95 -10.99
CA ASN A 52 1.91 -9.41 -9.65
C ASN A 52 1.59 -7.91 -9.65
N ASP A 53 1.53 -7.24 -10.81
CA ASP A 53 1.23 -5.81 -10.87
C ASP A 53 -0.28 -5.53 -10.72
N GLY A 54 -1.14 -6.55 -10.83
CA GLY A 54 -2.60 -6.38 -10.78
C GLY A 54 -3.21 -6.07 -12.14
N THR A 55 -4.43 -5.55 -12.13
CA THR A 55 -5.16 -5.16 -13.35
C THR A 55 -5.78 -3.78 -13.13
N PRO A 56 -5.65 -2.85 -14.10
CA PRO A 56 -6.25 -1.52 -14.00
C PRO A 56 -7.77 -1.58 -14.05
N GLY A 57 -8.42 -0.56 -13.49
CA GLY A 57 -9.87 -0.36 -13.55
C GLY A 57 -10.67 -1.19 -12.55
N MET A 58 -10.01 -1.80 -11.55
CA MET A 58 -10.69 -2.53 -10.48
C MET A 58 -11.42 -1.57 -9.54
N LYS A 59 -12.68 -1.89 -9.20
CA LYS A 59 -13.51 -1.00 -8.36
C LYS A 59 -12.98 -0.89 -6.95
N HIS A 60 -12.54 -1.99 -6.36
CA HIS A 60 -12.00 -1.99 -5.00
C HIS A 60 -10.91 -3.06 -4.86
N VAL A 61 -9.72 -2.61 -4.50
CA VAL A 61 -8.55 -3.45 -4.22
C VAL A 61 -8.01 -3.10 -2.83
N VAL A 62 -7.58 -4.13 -2.10
CA VAL A 62 -6.84 -3.98 -0.86
C VAL A 62 -5.43 -4.49 -1.07
N ILE A 63 -4.44 -3.70 -0.65
CA ILE A 63 -3.02 -3.95 -0.87
C ILE A 63 -2.34 -4.02 0.49
N SER A 64 -1.48 -5.03 0.68
CA SER A 64 -0.60 -5.12 1.84
C SER A 64 0.52 -4.10 1.72
N ALA A 65 0.78 -3.38 2.81
CA ALA A 65 1.83 -2.39 2.90
C ALA A 65 2.50 -2.46 4.26
N ILE A 66 3.77 -2.08 4.31
CA ILE A 66 4.52 -1.97 5.57
C ILE A 66 4.96 -0.52 5.77
N SER A 67 4.81 0.00 6.98
CA SER A 67 5.29 1.34 7.28
C SER A 67 6.80 1.36 7.51
N GLU A 68 7.40 2.54 7.33
CA GLU A 68 8.74 2.79 7.86
C GLU A 68 8.70 3.01 9.38
N ASP A 69 9.88 2.94 10.02
CA ASP A 69 10.03 3.11 11.46
C ASP A 69 9.51 4.47 11.92
N CYS A 70 8.87 4.51 13.09
CA CYS A 70 8.37 5.75 13.64
C CYS A 70 9.52 6.71 13.99
N PRO A 71 9.55 7.94 13.44
CA PRO A 71 10.65 8.87 13.69
C PRO A 71 10.72 9.34 15.16
N VAL A 72 9.60 9.25 15.90
CA VAL A 72 9.44 9.75 17.27
C VAL A 72 9.77 8.67 18.30
N CYS A 73 9.02 7.57 18.33
CA CYS A 73 9.20 6.51 19.34
C CYS A 73 10.17 5.40 18.92
N LYS A 74 10.66 5.42 17.67
CA LYS A 74 11.55 4.38 17.11
C LYS A 74 10.95 2.97 17.12
N HIS A 75 9.62 2.87 17.15
CA HIS A 75 8.93 1.62 16.90
C HIS A 75 9.15 1.21 15.44
N ASP A 76 9.41 -0.08 15.23
CA ASP A 76 9.61 -0.65 13.91
C ASP A 76 8.32 -0.52 13.07
N GLY A 77 8.46 -0.63 11.74
CA GLY A 77 7.33 -0.60 10.83
C GLY A 77 6.19 -1.56 11.20
N ASP A 78 4.95 -1.08 11.14
CA ASP A 78 3.74 -1.90 11.32
C ASP A 78 3.14 -2.27 9.94
N ASP A 79 2.34 -3.33 9.90
CA ASP A 79 1.61 -3.75 8.71
C ASP A 79 0.30 -2.94 8.56
N TYR A 80 0.04 -2.49 7.34
CA TYR A 80 -1.13 -1.71 6.95
C TYR A 80 -1.79 -2.29 5.70
N LEU A 81 -3.07 -1.95 5.55
CA LEU A 81 -3.86 -2.21 4.37
C LEU A 81 -4.13 -0.88 3.68
N ILE A 82 -3.79 -0.81 2.40
CA ILE A 82 -4.11 0.33 1.53
C ILE A 82 -5.36 -0.02 0.73
N HIS A 83 -6.36 0.86 0.78
CA HIS A 83 -7.55 0.76 -0.04
C HIS A 83 -7.38 1.58 -1.32
N VAL A 84 -7.67 0.92 -2.44
CA VAL A 84 -7.67 1.51 -3.76
C VAL A 84 -9.05 1.37 -4.36
N TYR A 85 -9.64 2.48 -4.79
CA TYR A 85 -10.91 2.48 -5.52
C TYR A 85 -10.73 3.10 -6.89
N ASN A 86 -11.11 2.36 -7.94
CA ASN A 86 -10.97 2.81 -9.34
C ASN A 86 -9.55 3.34 -9.63
N ASP A 87 -8.53 2.58 -9.24
CA ASP A 87 -7.11 2.93 -9.33
C ASP A 87 -6.65 4.16 -8.51
N ILE A 88 -7.47 4.67 -7.59
CA ILE A 88 -7.12 5.81 -6.72
C ILE A 88 -6.82 5.32 -5.31
N LEU A 89 -5.68 5.75 -4.74
CA LEU A 89 -5.30 5.49 -3.34
C LEU A 89 -6.15 6.34 -2.40
N THR A 90 -7.14 5.75 -1.72
CA THR A 90 -8.15 6.53 -0.98
C THR A 90 -7.97 6.55 0.52
N SER A 91 -7.48 5.46 1.12
CA SER A 91 -7.42 5.33 2.57
C SER A 91 -6.49 4.21 2.99
N ILE A 92 -6.12 4.23 4.27
CA ILE A 92 -5.34 3.19 4.92
C ILE A 92 -6.06 2.71 6.19
N GLU A 93 -5.75 1.52 6.63
CA GLU A 93 -6.13 0.97 7.93
C GLU A 93 -5.00 0.06 8.45
N PRO A 94 -4.85 -0.15 9.76
CA PRO A 94 -3.94 -1.16 10.30
C PRO A 94 -4.34 -2.56 9.81
N ASP A 95 -3.37 -3.43 9.55
CA ASP A 95 -3.67 -4.82 9.19
C ASP A 95 -4.21 -5.58 10.40
N ASP A 96 -5.47 -6.02 10.31
CA ASP A 96 -6.15 -6.85 11.30
C ASP A 96 -6.02 -8.36 11.01
N GLN A 97 -5.14 -8.73 10.06
CA GLN A 97 -4.88 -10.09 9.59
C GLN A 97 -6.09 -10.77 8.94
N ARG A 98 -7.11 -10.01 8.51
CA ARG A 98 -8.26 -10.57 7.79
C ARG A 98 -7.91 -11.09 6.40
N TYR A 99 -6.83 -10.58 5.81
CA TYR A 99 -6.32 -11.00 4.51
C TYR A 99 -5.00 -11.77 4.69
N ASN A 100 -4.98 -13.04 4.30
CA ASN A 100 -3.75 -13.85 4.37
C ASN A 100 -2.93 -13.70 3.08
N PHE A 101 -2.18 -12.61 2.97
CA PHE A 101 -1.30 -12.34 1.82
C PHE A 101 -0.17 -13.37 1.66
N PHE A 102 0.32 -13.93 2.77
CA PHE A 102 1.38 -14.93 2.78
C PHE A 102 0.93 -16.24 2.14
N GLU A 103 -0.22 -16.77 2.56
CA GLU A 103 -0.78 -18.01 2.00
C GLU A 103 -1.22 -17.82 0.55
N ALA A 104 -1.76 -16.66 0.20
CA ALA A 104 -2.16 -16.33 -1.16
C ALA A 104 -0.97 -16.10 -2.11
N GLN A 105 0.25 -15.94 -1.58
CA GLN A 105 1.46 -15.56 -2.33
C GLN A 105 1.26 -14.32 -3.20
N ARG A 106 0.52 -13.33 -2.67
CA ARG A 106 0.18 -12.07 -3.36
C ARG A 106 0.22 -10.91 -2.39
N ASP A 107 0.55 -9.74 -2.91
CA ASP A 107 0.59 -8.49 -2.14
C ASP A 107 -0.75 -7.71 -2.18
N TYR A 108 -1.78 -8.22 -2.86
CA TYR A 108 -3.09 -7.56 -3.01
C TYR A 108 -4.25 -8.55 -3.18
N PHE A 109 -5.47 -8.08 -2.85
CA PHE A 109 -6.76 -8.74 -3.11
C PHE A 109 -7.71 -7.81 -3.84
N VAL A 110 -8.38 -8.32 -4.86
CA VAL A 110 -9.48 -7.62 -5.54
C VAL A 110 -10.78 -7.98 -4.82
N LEU A 111 -11.47 -6.98 -4.28
CA LEU A 111 -12.75 -7.16 -3.57
C LEU A 111 -13.95 -6.87 -4.47
N ALA A 112 -13.78 -6.02 -5.49
CA ALA A 112 -14.80 -5.74 -6.49
C ALA A 112 -14.19 -5.38 -7.85
N GLU A 113 -14.81 -5.89 -8.91
CA GLU A 113 -14.51 -5.63 -10.33
C GLU A 113 -15.61 -4.77 -10.99
#